data_AF-A0A3D2DQI1-F1
#
_entry.id   AF-A0A3D2DQI1-F1
#
_cell.length_a   1.000
_cell.length_b   1.000
_cell.length_c   1.000
_cell.angle_alpha   90.00
_cell.angle_beta   90.00
_cell.angle_gamma   90.00
#
_symmetry.space_group_name_H-M   'P 1'
#
loop_
_entity.id
_entity.type
_entity.pdbx_description
1 polymer ?
#
loop_
_entity_poly.entity_id
_entity_poly.type
_entity_poly.pdbx_seq_one_letter_code
_entity_poly.pdbx_strand_id
1 'polypeptide(L)'
;MAKKKFNPFVLLYVVSAILLIISIAPIADTARDIYSTKGRYSGYEEESLFNDFMEKDYAGLVKKVNYNKGIGKSISDDEQDYYTFAECYDIAVDYYMYIKLGDTAKADKLKEQFEAKAQTLNRKIFKEALETVKNTYIAVS
;
A
#
# COMPACT_ATOMS: atom_id res chain seq x y z
N MET A 1 27.08 -2.44 69.76
CA MET A 1 26.71 -2.17 68.34
C MET A 1 25.83 -3.30 67.83
N ALA A 2 24.55 -3.04 67.58
CA ALA A 2 23.64 -4.05 67.02
C ALA A 2 23.94 -4.24 65.53
N LYS A 3 24.37 -5.44 65.12
CA LYS A 3 24.48 -5.79 63.70
C LYS A 3 23.07 -5.93 63.12
N LYS A 4 22.66 -4.96 62.29
CA LYS A 4 21.39 -5.01 61.55
C LYS A 4 21.39 -6.26 60.67
N LYS A 5 20.51 -7.22 60.97
CA LYS A 5 20.38 -8.46 60.18
C LYS A 5 19.88 -8.07 58.78
N PHE A 6 20.66 -8.38 57.76
CA PHE A 6 20.31 -8.12 56.37
C PHE A 6 19.09 -8.97 55.97
N ASN A 7 18.05 -8.34 55.44
CA ASN A 7 16.86 -9.04 55.00
C ASN A 7 16.99 -9.34 53.49
N PRO A 8 17.13 -10.62 53.09
CA PRO A 8 17.34 -10.99 51.69
C PRO A 8 16.14 -10.62 50.80
N PHE A 9 14.94 -10.52 51.36
CA PHE A 9 13.76 -10.08 50.62
C PHE A 9 13.83 -8.60 50.26
N VAL A 10 14.41 -7.76 51.12
CA VAL A 10 14.63 -6.33 50.82
C VAL A 10 15.64 -6.18 49.68
N LEU A 11 16.68 -7.00 49.66
CA LEU A 11 17.63 -7.02 48.54
C LEU A 11 16.94 -7.42 47.23
N LEU A 12 16.09 -8.44 47.28
CA LEU A 12 15.30 -8.89 46.12
C LEU A 12 14.42 -7.77 45.56
N TYR A 13 13.72 -7.02 46.43
CA TYR A 13 12.91 -5.86 46.01
C TYR A 13 13.74 -4.75 45.37
N VAL A 14 14.92 -4.44 45.94
CA VAL A 14 15.82 -3.42 45.39
C VAL A 14 16.35 -3.85 44.02
N VAL A 15 16.77 -5.11 43.88
CA VAL A 15 17.25 -5.65 42.61
C VAL A 15 16.13 -5.69 41.56
N SER A 16 14.91 -6.11 41.92
CA SER A 16 13.78 -6.12 40.99
C SER A 16 13.39 -4.72 40.50
N ALA A 17 13.45 -3.71 41.39
CA ALA A 17 13.15 -2.34 41.03
C ALA A 17 14.19 -1.75 40.06
N ILE A 18 15.48 -2.05 40.27
CA ILE A 18 16.56 -1.61 39.38
C ILE A 18 16.42 -2.27 38.00
N LEU A 19 16.11 -3.57 37.94
CA LEU A 19 15.90 -4.28 36.68
C LEU A 19 14.70 -3.73 35.89
N LEU A 20 13.61 -3.38 36.57
CA LEU A 20 12.46 -2.73 35.92
C LEU A 20 12.84 -1.39 35.30
N ILE A 21 13.60 -0.54 36.01
CA ILE A 21 14.00 0.78 35.51
C ILE A 21 14.92 0.65 34.27
N ILE A 22 15.88 -0.27 34.31
CA ILE A 22 16.81 -0.49 33.18
C ILE A 22 16.09 -1.08 31.96
N SER A 23 15.00 -1.84 32.15
CA SER A 23 14.23 -2.44 31.05
C SER A 23 13.41 -1.43 30.22
N ILE A 24 13.15 -0.22 30.73
CA ILE A 24 12.31 0.78 30.06
C ILE A 24 13.00 1.35 28.81
N ALA A 25 14.30 1.66 28.89
CA ALA A 25 15.03 2.27 27.78
C ALA A 25 15.10 1.36 26.52
N PRO A 26 15.45 0.07 26.62
CA PRO A 26 15.43 -0.85 25.48
C PRO A 26 14.04 -1.00 24.83
N ILE A 27 12.96 -1.02 25.63
CA ILE A 27 11.59 -1.16 25.13
C ILE A 27 11.16 0.10 24.38
N ALA A 28 11.49 1.29 24.91
CA ALA A 28 11.17 2.56 24.28
C ALA A 28 11.92 2.75 22.95
N ASP A 29 13.20 2.36 22.89
CA ASP A 29 13.99 2.43 21.66
C ASP A 29 13.51 1.42 20.62
N THR A 30 13.19 0.19 21.03
CA THR A 30 12.59 -0.82 20.13
C THR A 30 11.23 -0.38 19.60
N ALA A 31 10.37 0.19 20.46
CA ALA A 31 9.07 0.72 20.03
C ALA A 31 9.25 1.86 19.02
N ARG A 32 10.09 2.85 19.33
CA ARG A 32 10.39 3.96 18.42
C ARG A 32 10.94 3.46 17.09
N ASP A 33 11.80 2.43 17.10
CA ASP A 33 12.37 1.86 15.88
C ASP A 33 11.29 1.15 15.05
N ILE A 34 10.40 0.37 15.68
CA ILE A 34 9.25 -0.25 15.01
C ILE A 34 8.30 0.81 14.44
N TYR A 35 7.98 1.87 15.19
CA TYR A 35 7.10 2.95 14.73
C TYR A 35 7.73 3.76 13.61
N SER A 36 9.03 4.07 13.70
CA SER A 36 9.75 4.83 12.67
C SER A 36 9.95 4.01 11.40
N THR A 37 10.19 2.70 11.52
CA THR A 37 10.30 1.78 10.39
C THR A 37 8.93 1.65 9.71
N LYS A 38 7.84 1.43 10.45
CA LYS A 38 6.48 1.42 9.87
C LYS A 38 6.11 2.75 9.22
N GLY A 39 6.52 3.89 9.80
CA GLY A 39 6.28 5.22 9.23
C GLY A 39 7.06 5.50 7.94
N ARG A 40 8.26 4.90 7.77
CA ARG A 40 9.04 5.00 6.53
C ARG A 40 8.50 4.14 5.38
N TYR A 41 7.70 3.13 5.70
CA TYR A 41 7.04 2.22 4.74
C TYR A 41 5.51 2.33 4.83
N SER A 42 4.95 3.53 5.10
CA SER A 42 3.50 3.71 5.28
C SER A 42 2.69 3.62 3.99
N GLY A 43 3.36 3.76 2.83
CA GLY A 43 2.69 3.84 1.53
C GLY A 43 2.12 5.23 1.25
N TYR A 44 1.52 5.36 0.06
CA TYR A 44 0.74 6.51 -0.37
C TYR A 44 -0.70 6.37 0.12
N GLU A 45 -1.22 7.42 0.73
CA GLU A 45 -2.62 7.48 1.20
C GLU A 45 -3.57 7.89 0.07
N GLU A 46 -4.87 7.65 0.29
CA GLU A 46 -5.96 7.97 -0.65
C GLU A 46 -5.85 9.38 -1.24
N GLU A 47 -5.55 10.41 -0.45
CA GLU A 47 -5.41 11.80 -0.95
C GLU A 47 -4.36 11.91 -2.06
N SER A 48 -3.25 11.18 -1.93
CA SER A 48 -2.20 11.16 -2.94
C SER A 48 -2.64 10.43 -4.21
N LEU A 49 -3.44 9.37 -4.08
CA LEU A 49 -4.01 8.62 -5.20
C LEU A 49 -5.10 9.44 -5.91
N PHE A 50 -5.92 10.15 -5.15
CA PHE A 50 -6.94 11.06 -5.64
C PHE A 50 -6.33 12.19 -6.47
N ASN A 51 -5.26 12.82 -5.99
CA ASN A 51 -4.60 13.89 -6.72
C ASN A 51 -4.10 13.41 -8.10
N ASP A 52 -3.40 12.28 -8.16
CA ASP A 52 -2.93 11.72 -9.44
C ASP A 52 -4.10 11.38 -10.38
N PHE A 53 -5.19 10.81 -9.83
CA PHE A 53 -6.38 10.50 -10.60
C PHE A 53 -7.03 11.77 -11.19
N MET A 54 -7.19 12.81 -10.37
CA MET A 54 -7.82 14.06 -10.77
C MET A 54 -6.96 14.87 -11.76
N GLU A 55 -5.64 14.83 -11.60
CA GLU A 55 -4.68 15.43 -12.53
C GLU A 55 -4.53 14.62 -13.82
N LYS A 56 -5.19 13.45 -13.91
CA LYS A 56 -5.10 12.49 -15.01
C LYS A 56 -3.68 11.94 -15.20
N ASP A 57 -2.84 11.99 -14.18
CA ASP A 57 -1.55 11.30 -14.14
C ASP A 57 -1.75 9.82 -13.78
N TYR A 58 -2.38 9.08 -14.69
CA TYR A 58 -2.67 7.66 -14.47
C TYR A 58 -1.40 6.81 -14.38
N ALA A 59 -0.31 7.22 -15.01
CA ALA A 59 0.99 6.56 -14.87
C ALA A 59 1.60 6.78 -13.47
N GLY A 60 1.49 7.99 -12.92
CA GLY A 60 1.81 8.28 -11.51
C GLY A 60 0.98 7.45 -10.55
N LEU A 61 -0.34 7.39 -10.79
CA LEU A 61 -1.27 6.58 -10.00
C LEU A 61 -0.87 5.09 -9.99
N VAL A 62 -0.56 4.50 -11.15
CA VAL A 62 -0.08 3.10 -11.25
C VAL A 62 1.19 2.89 -10.42
N LYS A 63 2.16 3.81 -10.48
CA LYS A 63 3.39 3.69 -9.69
C LYS A 63 3.11 3.67 -8.19
N LYS A 64 2.24 4.55 -7.70
CA LYS A 64 1.88 4.61 -6.27
C LYS A 64 1.10 3.38 -5.82
N VAL A 65 0.13 2.93 -6.63
CA VAL A 65 -0.62 1.70 -6.38
C VAL A 65 0.32 0.49 -6.31
N ASN A 66 1.25 0.37 -7.26
CA ASN A 66 2.22 -0.74 -7.27
C ASN A 66 3.19 -0.67 -6.09
N TYR A 67 3.61 0.53 -5.66
CA TYR A 67 4.39 0.70 -4.44
C TYR A 67 3.62 0.22 -3.20
N ASN A 68 2.37 0.65 -3.05
CA ASN A 68 1.52 0.25 -1.92
C ASN A 68 1.31 -1.27 -1.86
N LYS A 69 1.07 -1.90 -3.01
CA LYS A 69 1.01 -3.37 -3.11
C LYS A 69 2.34 -4.02 -2.72
N GLY A 70 3.45 -3.49 -3.23
CA GLY A 70 4.79 -4.02 -2.99
C GLY A 70 5.21 -4.03 -1.52
N ILE A 71 4.73 -3.06 -0.73
CA ILE A 71 4.97 -3.01 0.72
C ILE A 71 3.88 -3.70 1.55
N GLY A 72 2.83 -4.25 0.91
CA GLY A 72 1.72 -4.91 1.58
C GLY A 72 0.80 -3.96 2.37
N LYS A 73 0.63 -2.71 1.92
CA LYS A 73 -0.33 -1.78 2.53
C LYS A 73 -1.75 -2.36 2.41
N SER A 74 -2.50 -2.35 3.50
CA SER A 74 -3.92 -2.69 3.48
C SER A 74 -4.69 -1.65 2.67
N ILE A 75 -5.53 -2.11 1.73
CA ILE A 75 -6.35 -1.26 0.89
C ILE A 75 -7.70 -1.07 1.59
N SER A 76 -8.11 0.18 1.80
CA SER A 76 -9.45 0.48 2.31
C SER A 76 -10.51 0.38 1.22
N ASP A 77 -11.79 0.27 1.61
CA ASP A 77 -12.90 0.29 0.67
C ASP A 77 -12.92 1.58 -0.18
N ASP A 78 -12.56 2.72 0.43
CA ASP A 78 -12.47 4.02 -0.24
C ASP A 78 -11.29 4.11 -1.22
N GLU A 79 -10.26 3.28 -1.02
CA GLU A 79 -9.11 3.19 -1.91
C GLU A 79 -9.35 2.22 -3.09
N GLN A 80 -10.28 1.27 -2.94
CA GLN A 80 -10.44 0.12 -3.83
C GLN A 80 -10.58 0.50 -5.32
N ASP A 81 -11.42 1.48 -5.66
CA ASP A 81 -11.58 1.86 -7.08
C ASP A 81 -10.31 2.51 -7.67
N TYR A 82 -9.45 3.17 -6.89
CA TYR A 82 -8.17 3.69 -7.42
C TYR A 82 -7.24 2.55 -7.84
N TYR A 83 -7.20 1.48 -7.03
CA TYR A 83 -6.38 0.31 -7.32
C TYR A 83 -6.93 -0.45 -8.52
N THR A 84 -8.25 -0.67 -8.57
CA THR A 84 -8.91 -1.31 -9.71
C THR A 84 -8.72 -0.49 -10.99
N PHE A 85 -8.89 0.83 -10.92
CA PHE A 85 -8.70 1.71 -12.08
C PHE A 85 -7.26 1.70 -12.58
N ALA A 86 -6.28 1.79 -11.67
CA ALA A 86 -4.86 1.74 -12.02
C ALA A 86 -4.51 0.42 -12.72
N GLU A 87 -5.01 -0.71 -12.23
CA GLU A 87 -4.83 -2.01 -12.90
C GLU A 87 -5.45 -2.03 -14.30
N CYS A 88 -6.67 -1.53 -14.46
CA CYS A 88 -7.30 -1.46 -15.77
C CYS A 88 -6.52 -0.55 -16.74
N TYR A 89 -5.98 0.57 -16.26
CA TYR A 89 -5.15 1.46 -17.07
C TYR A 89 -3.86 0.77 -17.52
N ASP A 90 -3.15 0.10 -16.61
CA ASP A 90 -1.91 -0.65 -16.89
C ASP A 90 -2.16 -1.75 -17.95
N ILE A 91 -3.25 -2.52 -17.77
CA ILE A 91 -3.68 -3.54 -18.74
C ILE A 91 -3.99 -2.93 -20.12
N ALA A 92 -4.66 -1.77 -20.16
CA ALA A 92 -5.00 -1.12 -21.42
C ALA A 92 -3.75 -0.63 -22.18
N VAL A 93 -2.76 -0.10 -21.46
CA VAL A 93 -1.47 0.30 -22.04
C VAL A 93 -0.72 -0.92 -22.59
N ASP A 94 -0.65 -2.01 -21.83
CA ASP A 94 -0.02 -3.26 -22.26
C ASP A 94 -0.74 -3.88 -23.47
N TYR A 95 -2.08 -3.87 -23.48
CA TYR A 95 -2.89 -4.29 -24.62
C TYR A 95 -2.47 -3.55 -25.88
N TYR A 96 -2.42 -2.22 -25.81
CA TYR A 96 -2.07 -1.38 -26.95
C TYR A 96 -0.66 -1.70 -27.46
N MET A 97 0.29 -1.90 -26.55
CA MET A 97 1.65 -2.32 -26.90
C MET A 97 1.65 -3.65 -27.66
N TYR A 98 0.96 -4.68 -27.16
CA TYR A 98 0.93 -6.00 -27.81
C TYR A 98 0.22 -5.99 -29.17
N ILE A 99 -0.84 -5.21 -29.33
CA ILE A 99 -1.47 -4.97 -30.64
C ILE A 99 -0.47 -4.35 -31.61
N LYS A 100 0.31 -3.35 -31.18
CA LYS A 100 1.35 -2.73 -32.04
C LYS A 100 2.49 -3.68 -32.40
N LEU A 101 2.79 -4.64 -31.55
CA LEU A 101 3.78 -5.69 -31.82
C LEU A 101 3.22 -6.85 -32.66
N GLY A 102 1.91 -6.89 -32.92
CA GLY A 102 1.23 -7.96 -33.66
C GLY A 102 0.97 -9.23 -32.85
N ASP A 103 1.18 -9.21 -31.52
CA ASP A 103 0.92 -10.35 -30.63
C ASP A 103 -0.55 -10.32 -30.16
N THR A 104 -1.46 -10.67 -31.08
CA THR A 104 -2.92 -10.61 -30.84
C THR A 104 -3.36 -11.59 -29.75
N ALA A 105 -2.68 -12.73 -29.61
CA ALA A 105 -3.03 -13.73 -28.59
C ALA A 105 -2.83 -13.21 -27.15
N LYS A 106 -1.78 -12.42 -26.90
CA LYS A 106 -1.61 -11.75 -25.60
C LYS A 106 -2.57 -10.58 -25.44
N ALA A 107 -2.78 -9.80 -26.49
CA ALA A 107 -3.71 -8.68 -26.47
C ALA A 107 -5.13 -9.16 -26.10
N ASP A 108 -5.64 -10.22 -26.72
CA ASP A 108 -6.99 -10.74 -26.43
C ASP A 108 -7.14 -11.15 -24.95
N LYS A 109 -6.12 -11.81 -24.37
CA LYS A 109 -6.12 -12.15 -22.95
C LYS A 109 -6.15 -10.92 -22.04
N LEU A 110 -5.41 -9.88 -22.39
CA LEU A 110 -5.41 -8.62 -21.64
C LEU A 110 -6.76 -7.91 -21.76
N LYS A 111 -7.40 -7.96 -22.93
CA LYS A 111 -8.74 -7.40 -23.13
C LYS A 111 -9.79 -8.09 -22.27
N GLU A 112 -9.75 -9.41 -22.16
CA GLU A 112 -10.64 -10.15 -21.25
C GLU A 112 -10.41 -9.77 -19.77
N GLN A 113 -9.14 -9.67 -19.35
CA GLN A 113 -8.80 -9.24 -17.99
C GLN A 113 -9.26 -7.80 -17.70
N PHE A 114 -9.11 -6.90 -18.66
CA PHE A 114 -9.59 -5.53 -18.58
C PHE A 114 -11.10 -5.49 -18.33
N GLU A 115 -11.89 -6.16 -19.18
CA GLU A 115 -13.36 -6.15 -19.07
C GLU A 115 -13.83 -6.78 -17.75
N ALA A 116 -13.18 -7.85 -17.29
CA ALA A 116 -13.50 -8.47 -16.01
C ALA A 116 -13.24 -7.53 -14.82
N LYS A 117 -12.10 -6.83 -14.81
CA LYS A 117 -11.76 -5.87 -13.74
C LYS A 117 -12.59 -4.61 -13.80
N ALA A 118 -12.88 -4.11 -15.00
CA ALA A 118 -13.72 -2.92 -15.21
C ALA A 118 -15.10 -3.05 -14.57
N GLN A 119 -15.67 -4.27 -14.54
CA GLN A 119 -16.96 -4.55 -13.90
C GLN A 119 -16.94 -4.39 -12.37
N THR A 120 -15.77 -4.47 -11.75
CA THR A 120 -15.60 -4.34 -10.30
C THR A 120 -15.50 -2.89 -9.82
N LEU A 121 -15.40 -1.93 -10.75
CA LEU A 121 -15.45 -0.51 -10.41
C LEU A 121 -16.85 -0.12 -9.92
N ASN A 122 -16.91 0.60 -8.82
CA ASN A 122 -18.17 1.03 -8.20
C ASN A 122 -18.49 2.48 -8.54
N ARG A 123 -17.57 3.40 -8.22
CA ARG A 123 -17.80 4.85 -8.32
C ARG A 123 -17.84 5.34 -9.77
N LYS A 124 -18.82 6.21 -10.05
CA LYS A 124 -19.11 6.75 -11.39
C LYS A 124 -17.92 7.46 -12.04
N ILE A 125 -17.17 8.25 -11.27
CA ILE A 125 -16.02 9.01 -11.78
C ILE A 125 -14.96 8.11 -12.42
N PHE A 126 -14.73 6.91 -11.87
CA PHE A 126 -13.76 5.96 -12.41
C PHE A 126 -14.29 5.28 -13.66
N LYS A 127 -15.59 4.99 -13.73
CA LYS A 127 -16.21 4.42 -14.93
C LYS A 127 -16.12 5.39 -16.12
N GLU A 128 -16.37 6.67 -15.89
CA GLU A 128 -16.25 7.72 -16.90
C GLU A 128 -14.79 7.91 -17.35
N ALA A 129 -13.85 7.94 -16.40
CA ALA A 129 -12.42 7.98 -16.72
C ALA A 129 -11.98 6.74 -17.51
N LEU A 130 -12.47 5.56 -17.13
CA LEU A 130 -12.10 4.29 -17.76
C LEU A 130 -12.61 4.19 -19.19
N GLU A 131 -13.79 4.76 -19.48
CA GLU A 131 -14.30 4.86 -20.85
C GLU A 131 -13.37 5.68 -21.74
N THR A 132 -12.78 6.76 -21.21
CA THR A 132 -11.77 7.54 -21.94
C THR A 132 -10.51 6.72 -22.22
N VAL A 133 -10.05 5.94 -21.24
CA VAL A 133 -8.90 5.03 -21.39
C VAL A 133 -9.19 3.95 -22.44
N LYS A 134 -10.37 3.32 -22.37
CA LYS A 134 -10.83 2.30 -23.32
C LYS A 134 -10.84 2.82 -24.75
N ASN A 135 -11.40 4.01 -24.96
CA ASN A 135 -11.43 4.64 -26.29
C ASN A 135 -10.03 5.02 -26.81
N THR A 136 -9.09 5.28 -25.91
CA THR A 136 -7.71 5.65 -26.28
C THR A 136 -6.85 4.45 -26.64
N TYR A 137 -6.96 3.35 -25.89
CA TYR A 137 -6.02 2.22 -25.98
C TYR A 137 -6.64 0.93 -26.51
N ILE A 138 -7.91 0.65 -26.20
CA ILE A 138 -8.57 -0.61 -26.54
C ILE A 138 -9.32 -0.51 -27.87
N ALA A 139 -10.01 0.62 -28.13
CA ALA A 139 -10.82 0.84 -29.32
C ALA A 139 -10.01 1.07 -30.62
N VAL A 140 -8.68 1.13 -30.54
CA VAL A 140 -7.78 1.40 -31.68
C VAL A 140 -7.45 0.12 -32.47
N SER A 141 -8.04 -1.03 -32.11
CA SER A 141 -7.93 -2.30 -32.83
C SER A 141 -8.90 -2.42 -33.99
#